data_AF-A0A5B1REK3-F1
#
_entry.id   AF-A0A5B1REK3-F1
#
_cell.length_a   1.000
_cell.length_b   1.000
_cell.length_c   1.000
_cell.angle_alpha   90.00
_cell.angle_beta   90.00
_cell.angle_gamma   90.00
#
_symmetry.space_group_name_H-M   'P 1'
#
loop_
_entity.id
_entity.type
_entity.pdbx_description
1 polymer ?
#
loop_
_entity_poly.entity_id
_entity_poly.type
_entity_poly.pdbx_seq_one_letter_code
_entity_poly.pdbx_strand_id
1 'polypeptide(L)'
;MAWTTKPQLEFLQSKLDEFKACQTKSSTPAFWPILFAEWFQKWPSEEDRIRKKLKTWFNNHTRGCGTGRSGRRVLDLTTRRRKLADYQVYQKLYWKEKLEGVVVPAYRNYLATVPADKTPEGNLAFRNRMCTELLAKEPDEIKALIAKVREKGIGILEMDGEGDDDDDDDDDDDDDEGKGKGASAKLTTAELEV
;
A
#
# COMPACT_ATOMS: atom_id res chain seq x y z
N MET A 1 -12.80 -18.11 15.50
CA MET A 1 -14.07 -18.85 15.69
C MET A 1 -14.53 -19.38 14.34
N ALA A 2 -14.85 -20.67 14.22
CA ALA A 2 -15.46 -21.22 13.01
C ALA A 2 -16.93 -20.78 12.92
N TRP A 3 -17.40 -20.39 11.73
CA TRP A 3 -18.77 -19.93 11.52
C TRP A 3 -19.79 -21.08 11.44
N THR A 4 -19.31 -22.33 11.41
CA THR A 4 -20.12 -23.56 11.34
C THR A 4 -20.13 -24.28 12.69
N THR A 5 -21.25 -24.89 13.03
CA THR A 5 -21.34 -25.82 14.17
C THR A 5 -20.68 -27.18 13.83
N LYS A 6 -20.39 -28.01 14.84
CA LYS A 6 -19.84 -29.37 14.62
C LYS A 6 -20.65 -30.22 13.62
N PRO A 7 -21.99 -30.35 13.75
CA PRO A 7 -22.77 -31.17 12.79
C PRO A 7 -22.81 -30.57 11.38
N GLN A 8 -22.72 -29.24 11.26
CA GLN A 8 -22.59 -28.57 9.97
C GLN A 8 -21.26 -28.89 9.28
N LEU A 9 -20.17 -28.90 10.05
CA LEU A 9 -18.84 -29.21 9.53
C LEU A 9 -18.75 -30.67 9.07
N GLU A 10 -19.28 -31.62 9.82
CA GLU A 10 -19.32 -33.04 9.44
C GLU A 10 -20.08 -33.25 8.11
N PHE A 11 -21.22 -32.56 7.95
CA PHE A 11 -21.96 -32.58 6.69
C PHE A 11 -21.12 -32.05 5.53
N LEU A 12 -20.46 -30.90 5.69
CA LEU A 12 -19.63 -30.33 4.62
C LEU A 12 -18.44 -31.23 4.28
N GLN A 13 -17.81 -31.84 5.29
CA GLN A 13 -16.73 -32.79 5.09
C GLN A 13 -17.18 -34.02 4.30
N SER A 14 -18.37 -34.56 4.56
CA SER A 14 -18.92 -35.71 3.83
C SER A 14 -19.11 -35.44 2.32
N LYS A 15 -19.27 -34.17 1.93
CA LYS A 15 -19.48 -33.73 0.55
C LYS A 15 -18.21 -33.30 -0.16
N LEU A 16 -17.05 -33.33 0.51
CA LEU A 16 -15.76 -32.92 -0.09
C LEU A 16 -15.35 -33.82 -1.26
N ASP A 17 -15.56 -35.12 -1.17
CA ASP A 17 -15.13 -36.06 -2.20
C ASP A 17 -16.00 -35.95 -3.46
N GLU A 18 -17.30 -35.74 -3.29
CA GLU A 18 -18.22 -35.42 -4.38
C GLU A 18 -17.81 -34.12 -5.07
N PHE A 19 -17.48 -33.07 -4.30
CA PHE A 19 -17.00 -31.80 -4.86
C PHE A 19 -15.69 -31.94 -5.63
N LYS A 20 -14.72 -32.71 -5.13
CA LYS A 20 -13.46 -33.00 -5.85
C LYS A 20 -13.72 -33.76 -7.15
N ALA A 21 -14.64 -34.72 -7.15
CA ALA A 21 -15.04 -35.45 -8.36
C ALA A 21 -15.73 -34.53 -9.38
N CYS A 22 -16.51 -33.55 -8.93
CA CYS A 22 -17.07 -32.51 -9.81
C CYS A 22 -16.00 -31.56 -10.36
N GLN A 23 -14.96 -31.23 -9.58
CA GLN A 23 -13.85 -30.39 -10.05
C GLN A 23 -13.04 -31.05 -11.17
N THR A 24 -12.70 -32.33 -11.03
CA THR A 24 -11.96 -33.06 -12.08
C THR A 24 -12.76 -33.18 -13.37
N LYS A 25 -14.09 -33.29 -13.26
CA LYS A 25 -15.02 -33.36 -14.40
C LYS A 25 -15.50 -31.99 -14.91
N SER A 26 -15.03 -30.89 -14.34
CA SER A 26 -15.51 -29.52 -14.64
C SER A 26 -17.03 -29.34 -14.53
N SER A 27 -17.68 -30.07 -13.62
CA SER A 27 -19.14 -30.05 -13.39
C SER A 27 -19.55 -29.32 -12.10
N THR A 28 -18.66 -28.46 -11.60
CA THR A 28 -18.88 -27.68 -10.36
C THR A 28 -20.18 -26.87 -10.32
N PRO A 29 -20.68 -26.27 -11.43
CA PRO A 29 -21.94 -25.54 -11.41
C PRO A 29 -23.16 -26.41 -11.06
N ALA A 30 -23.15 -27.70 -11.38
CA ALA A 30 -24.25 -28.62 -11.09
C ALA A 30 -24.25 -29.11 -9.63
N PHE A 31 -23.09 -29.09 -8.98
CA PHE A 31 -22.94 -29.47 -7.56
C PHE A 31 -23.60 -28.47 -6.61
N TRP A 32 -23.48 -27.16 -6.89
CA TRP A 32 -23.93 -26.12 -5.96
C TRP A 32 -25.44 -26.15 -5.65
N PRO A 33 -26.35 -26.27 -6.63
CA PRO A 33 -27.78 -26.35 -6.35
C PRO A 33 -28.15 -27.53 -5.45
N ILE A 34 -27.52 -28.70 -5.66
CA ILE A 34 -27.76 -29.92 -4.86
C ILE A 34 -27.28 -29.71 -3.43
N LEU A 35 -26.05 -29.23 -3.25
CA LEU A 35 -25.49 -28.94 -1.94
C LEU A 35 -26.37 -27.92 -1.18
N PHE A 36 -26.80 -26.86 -1.85
CA PHE A 36 -27.64 -25.82 -1.23
C PHE A 36 -29.00 -26.37 -0.83
N ALA A 37 -29.65 -27.15 -1.68
CA ALA A 37 -30.94 -27.77 -1.34
C ALA A 37 -30.83 -28.65 -0.09
N GLU A 38 -29.83 -29.54 -0.03
CA GLU A 38 -29.61 -30.41 1.13
C GLU A 38 -29.23 -29.62 2.40
N TRP A 39 -28.42 -28.57 2.26
CA TRP A 39 -28.02 -27.72 3.37
C TRP A 39 -29.21 -26.97 3.97
N PHE A 40 -30.02 -26.31 3.12
CA PHE A 40 -31.15 -25.52 3.58
C PHE A 40 -32.34 -26.38 4.05
N GLN A 41 -32.41 -27.64 3.63
CA GLN A 41 -33.35 -28.61 4.19
C GLN A 41 -33.03 -28.93 5.66
N LYS A 42 -31.74 -29.04 6.01
CA LYS A 42 -31.29 -29.36 7.38
C LYS A 42 -31.17 -28.13 8.27
N TRP A 43 -30.77 -27.00 7.70
CA TRP A 43 -30.61 -25.72 8.38
C TRP A 43 -31.32 -24.64 7.58
N PRO A 44 -32.63 -24.44 7.79
CA PRO A 44 -33.39 -23.43 7.06
C PRO A 44 -32.85 -22.05 7.42
N SER A 45 -32.15 -21.44 6.47
CA SER A 45 -31.58 -20.11 6.62
C SER A 45 -31.41 -19.49 5.24
N GLU A 46 -32.28 -18.55 4.87
CA GLU A 46 -32.25 -17.94 3.55
C GLU A 46 -31.33 -16.72 3.52
N GLU A 47 -30.03 -16.95 3.74
CA GLU A 47 -29.03 -15.91 3.55
C GLU A 47 -28.14 -16.24 2.35
N ASP A 48 -28.15 -15.37 1.33
CA ASP A 48 -27.15 -15.41 0.25
C ASP A 48 -25.70 -15.33 0.78
N ARG A 49 -25.53 -14.80 1.99
CA ARG A 49 -24.26 -14.83 2.73
C ARG A 49 -23.79 -16.25 3.01
N ILE A 50 -24.69 -17.19 3.33
CA ILE A 50 -24.35 -18.60 3.59
C ILE A 50 -23.90 -19.29 2.31
N ARG A 51 -24.58 -19.04 1.18
CA ARG A 51 -24.15 -19.59 -0.12
C ARG A 51 -22.72 -19.16 -0.48
N LYS A 52 -22.40 -17.89 -0.25
CA LYS A 52 -21.03 -17.36 -0.43
C LYS A 52 -20.04 -18.05 0.51
N LYS A 53 -20.38 -18.17 1.80
CA LYS A 53 -19.53 -18.84 2.80
C LYS A 53 -19.28 -20.31 2.46
N LEU A 54 -20.31 -21.05 2.01
CA LEU A 54 -20.19 -22.44 1.57
C LEU A 54 -19.24 -22.57 0.38
N LYS A 55 -19.40 -21.72 -0.64
CA LYS A 55 -18.48 -21.71 -1.80
C LYS A 55 -17.05 -21.44 -1.39
N THR A 56 -16.82 -20.42 -0.56
CA THR A 56 -15.50 -20.08 -0.05
C THR A 56 -14.92 -21.21 0.79
N TRP A 57 -15.73 -21.85 1.65
CA TRP A 57 -15.31 -22.97 2.47
C TRP A 57 -14.83 -24.13 1.60
N PHE A 58 -15.65 -24.62 0.67
CA PHE A 58 -15.27 -25.72 -0.22
C PHE A 58 -14.02 -25.40 -1.04
N ASN A 59 -13.92 -24.20 -1.62
CA ASN A 59 -12.72 -23.78 -2.35
C ASN A 59 -11.47 -23.80 -1.47
N ASN A 60 -11.56 -23.35 -0.22
CA ASN A 60 -10.43 -23.36 0.71
C ASN A 60 -10.07 -24.77 1.19
N HIS A 61 -11.05 -25.67 1.29
CA HIS A 61 -10.86 -27.03 1.82
C HIS A 61 -10.59 -28.07 0.72
N THR A 62 -10.66 -27.70 -0.56
CA THR A 62 -10.24 -28.54 -1.69
C THR A 62 -9.07 -27.99 -2.48
N ARG A 63 -8.68 -26.72 -2.27
CA ARG A 63 -7.32 -26.28 -2.61
C ARG A 63 -6.40 -27.21 -1.86
N GLY A 64 -5.71 -28.09 -2.59
CA GLY A 64 -4.96 -29.17 -1.99
C GLY A 64 -4.15 -28.63 -0.81
N CYS A 65 -4.29 -29.27 0.34
CA CYS A 65 -3.20 -29.34 1.31
C CYS A 65 -2.08 -30.11 0.59
N GLY A 66 -1.43 -29.42 -0.35
CA GLY A 66 -0.40 -29.95 -1.22
C GLY A 66 0.91 -29.88 -0.48
N THR A 67 1.06 -30.73 0.53
CA THR A 67 2.37 -31.26 0.89
C THR A 67 2.86 -32.11 -0.30
N GLY A 68 3.26 -31.45 -1.39
CA GLY A 68 3.82 -32.11 -2.56
C GLY A 68 3.34 -31.52 -3.89
N ARG A 69 4.32 -31.09 -4.70
CA ARG A 69 4.21 -30.89 -6.16
C ARG A 69 3.37 -29.73 -6.71
N SER A 70 3.37 -28.59 -6.04
CA SER A 70 3.52 -27.33 -6.79
C SER A 70 4.74 -26.65 -6.20
N GLY A 71 5.83 -26.62 -6.97
CA GLY A 71 7.08 -26.02 -6.50
C GLY A 71 6.74 -24.64 -5.94
N ARG A 72 6.98 -24.45 -4.63
CA ARG A 72 7.02 -23.12 -4.05
C ARG A 72 8.07 -22.38 -4.88
N ARG A 73 7.63 -21.62 -5.88
CA ARG A 73 8.38 -20.45 -6.30
C ARG A 73 8.27 -19.55 -5.09
N VAL A 74 9.18 -19.75 -4.13
CA VAL A 74 9.42 -18.77 -3.09
C VAL A 74 9.61 -17.48 -3.87
N LEU A 75 8.69 -16.54 -3.68
CA LEU A 75 8.80 -15.25 -4.32
C LEU A 75 10.15 -14.71 -3.88
N ASP A 76 11.03 -14.48 -4.85
CA ASP A 76 12.33 -13.91 -4.58
C ASP A 76 12.09 -12.47 -4.12
N LEU A 77 12.01 -12.29 -2.81
CA LEU A 77 11.86 -10.99 -2.16
C LEU A 77 13.19 -10.24 -2.11
N THR A 78 14.27 -10.76 -2.73
CA THR A 78 15.47 -9.96 -2.92
C THR A 78 15.09 -8.75 -3.77
N THR A 79 15.12 -7.59 -3.13
CA THR A 79 14.83 -6.32 -3.79
C THR A 79 15.96 -6.05 -4.76
N ARG A 80 15.73 -6.34 -6.05
CA ARG A 80 16.67 -5.96 -7.11
C ARG A 80 16.82 -4.45 -7.09
N ARG A 81 17.94 -3.96 -6.56
CA ARG A 81 18.27 -2.53 -6.52
C ARG A 81 18.35 -2.01 -7.95
N ARG A 82 17.35 -1.23 -8.36
CA ARG A 82 17.37 -0.55 -9.66
C ARG A 82 18.42 0.56 -9.62
N LYS A 83 19.14 0.77 -10.73
CA LYS A 83 20.02 1.93 -10.87
C LYS A 83 19.19 3.19 -10.73
N LEU A 84 19.63 4.11 -9.87
CA LEU A 84 18.99 5.40 -9.67
C LEU A 84 19.02 6.21 -10.97
N ALA A 85 18.00 7.06 -11.17
CA ALA A 85 17.99 8.03 -12.25
C ALA A 85 19.00 9.15 -11.97
N ASP A 86 19.50 9.79 -13.03
CA ASP A 86 20.59 10.77 -12.90
C ASP A 86 20.22 11.97 -12.00
N TYR A 87 18.97 12.44 -12.08
CA TYR A 87 18.46 13.50 -11.19
C TYR A 87 18.37 13.05 -9.72
N GLN A 88 18.14 11.76 -9.44
CA GLN A 88 18.10 11.24 -8.06
C GLN A 88 19.49 11.18 -7.45
N VAL A 89 20.50 10.86 -8.27
CA VAL A 89 21.91 10.92 -7.87
C VAL A 89 22.32 12.38 -7.63
N TYR A 90 21.97 13.29 -8.55
CA TYR A 90 22.20 14.73 -8.38
C TYR A 90 21.56 15.28 -7.11
N GLN A 91 20.32 14.87 -6.84
CA GLN A 91 19.60 15.22 -5.62
C GLN A 91 20.35 14.73 -4.38
N LYS A 92 20.84 13.48 -4.36
CA LYS A 92 21.58 12.96 -3.21
C LYS A 92 22.91 13.67 -2.96
N LEU A 93 23.64 14.02 -4.02
CA LEU A 93 24.94 14.68 -3.92
C LEU A 93 24.84 16.15 -3.51
N TYR A 94 23.88 16.90 -4.06
CA TYR A 94 23.85 18.36 -3.97
C TYR A 94 22.59 18.92 -3.29
N TRP A 95 21.84 18.10 -2.53
CA TRP A 95 20.63 18.58 -1.86
C TRP A 95 20.90 19.75 -0.91
N LYS A 96 21.73 19.50 0.11
CA LYS A 96 22.02 20.46 1.19
C LYS A 96 22.77 21.69 0.67
N GLU A 97 23.69 21.50 -0.27
CA GLU A 97 24.58 22.58 -0.73
C GLU A 97 23.91 23.59 -1.68
N LYS A 98 23.07 23.11 -2.61
CA LYS A 98 22.59 23.92 -3.73
C LYS A 98 21.09 23.85 -3.96
N LEU A 99 20.50 22.65 -3.85
CA LEU A 99 19.13 22.44 -4.29
C LEU A 99 18.09 22.88 -3.26
N GLU A 100 18.37 22.70 -1.98
CA GLU A 100 17.44 23.05 -0.91
C GLU A 100 17.09 24.56 -0.94
N GLY A 101 18.11 25.41 -1.05
CA GLY A 101 17.94 26.87 -1.09
C GLY A 101 17.19 27.38 -2.31
N VAL A 102 17.10 26.61 -3.40
CA VAL A 102 16.40 27.00 -4.63
C VAL A 102 15.02 26.35 -4.72
N VAL A 103 14.93 25.06 -4.44
CA VAL A 103 13.71 24.26 -4.66
C VAL A 103 12.66 24.52 -3.57
N VAL A 104 13.07 24.63 -2.31
CA VAL A 104 12.13 24.86 -1.19
C VAL A 104 11.39 26.19 -1.32
N PRO A 105 12.04 27.36 -1.53
CA PRO A 105 11.31 28.61 -1.70
C PRO A 105 10.50 28.63 -3.00
N ALA A 106 11.00 28.01 -4.08
CA ALA A 106 10.24 27.90 -5.34
C ALA A 106 8.93 27.11 -5.15
N TYR A 107 8.94 26.03 -4.37
CA TYR A 107 7.74 25.26 -4.08
C TYR A 107 6.75 26.02 -3.19
N ARG A 108 7.24 26.77 -2.19
CA ARG A 108 6.38 27.67 -1.38
C ARG A 108 5.69 28.72 -2.24
N ASN A 109 6.41 29.32 -3.18
CA ASN A 109 5.84 30.28 -4.14
C ASN A 109 4.82 29.61 -5.06
N TYR A 110 5.10 28.40 -5.54
CA TYR A 110 4.16 27.64 -6.36
C TYR A 110 2.84 27.41 -5.63
N LEU A 111 2.89 26.95 -4.37
CA LEU A 111 1.69 26.75 -3.54
C LEU A 111 0.88 28.04 -3.36
N ALA A 112 1.54 29.20 -3.23
CA ALA A 112 0.86 30.48 -3.12
C ALA A 112 0.16 30.91 -4.43
N THR A 113 0.60 30.41 -5.58
CA THR A 113 0.02 30.73 -6.90
C THR A 113 -1.07 29.78 -7.36
N VAL A 114 -1.21 28.61 -6.72
CA VAL A 114 -2.22 27.63 -7.12
C VAL A 114 -3.59 28.08 -6.61
N PRO A 115 -4.60 28.23 -7.50
CA PRO A 115 -5.95 28.58 -7.09
C PRO A 115 -6.58 27.44 -6.28
N ALA A 116 -7.38 27.78 -5.27
CA ALA A 116 -7.96 26.85 -4.29
C ALA A 116 -8.79 25.70 -4.90
N ASP A 117 -9.26 25.86 -6.14
CA ASP A 117 -10.08 24.86 -6.84
C ASP A 117 -9.27 23.75 -7.54
N LYS A 118 -7.93 23.80 -7.49
CA LYS A 118 -7.07 22.77 -8.11
C LYS A 118 -6.17 22.09 -7.07
N THR A 119 -6.07 20.77 -7.17
CA THR A 119 -5.10 20.01 -6.37
C THR A 119 -3.68 20.41 -6.79
N PRO A 120 -2.87 20.96 -5.88
CA PRO A 120 -1.50 21.34 -6.20
C PRO A 120 -0.66 20.11 -6.55
N GLU A 121 0.34 20.29 -7.40
CA GLU A 121 1.36 19.27 -7.62
C GLU A 121 2.06 18.93 -6.29
N GLY A 122 2.19 17.64 -5.98
CA GLY A 122 2.86 17.21 -4.74
C GLY A 122 4.33 17.61 -4.73
N ASN A 123 4.86 17.96 -3.55
CA ASN A 123 6.23 18.46 -3.37
C ASN A 123 7.29 17.62 -4.11
N LEU A 124 7.19 16.29 -4.00
CA LEU A 124 8.13 15.37 -4.63
C LEU A 124 8.13 15.47 -6.17
N ALA A 125 6.97 15.63 -6.79
CA ALA A 125 6.84 15.75 -8.25
C ALA A 125 7.43 17.09 -8.73
N PHE A 126 7.09 18.18 -8.05
CA PHE A 126 7.67 19.50 -8.33
C PHE A 126 9.19 19.49 -8.18
N ARG A 127 9.70 18.91 -7.09
CA ARG A 127 11.14 18.74 -6.84
C ARG A 127 11.81 17.95 -7.94
N ASN A 128 11.24 16.82 -8.37
CA ASN A 128 11.81 15.98 -9.43
C ASN A 128 11.89 16.74 -10.76
N ARG A 129 10.86 17.51 -11.12
CA ARG A 129 10.84 18.35 -12.32
C ARG A 129 11.95 19.40 -12.26
N MET A 130 12.00 20.15 -11.16
CA MET A 130 13.01 21.19 -10.94
C MET A 130 14.45 20.64 -10.95
N CYS A 131 14.68 19.49 -10.30
CA CYS A 131 16.01 18.86 -10.29
C CYS A 131 16.43 18.40 -11.68
N THR A 132 15.47 17.97 -12.52
CA THR A 132 15.74 17.60 -13.92
C THR A 132 16.12 18.85 -14.74
N GLU A 133 15.40 19.95 -14.56
CA GLU A 133 15.68 21.23 -15.23
C GLU A 133 17.04 21.83 -14.81
N LEU A 134 17.37 21.75 -13.51
CA LEU A 134 18.66 22.22 -12.99
C LEU A 134 19.80 21.35 -13.49
N LEU A 135 19.66 20.01 -13.45
CA LEU A 135 20.67 19.10 -13.97
C LEU A 135 20.95 19.33 -15.47
N ALA A 136 19.94 19.69 -16.26
CA ALA A 136 20.15 20.00 -17.67
C ALA A 136 21.07 21.22 -17.88
N LYS A 137 20.99 22.21 -17.00
CA LYS A 137 21.76 23.47 -17.03
C LYS A 137 23.18 23.36 -16.46
N GLU A 138 23.44 22.36 -15.63
CA GLU A 138 24.75 22.14 -15.01
C GLU A 138 25.84 21.74 -16.04
N PRO A 139 27.12 22.04 -15.76
CA PRO A 139 28.23 21.70 -16.63
C PRO A 139 28.37 20.18 -16.79
N ASP A 140 28.95 19.78 -17.92
CA ASP A 140 29.12 18.37 -18.27
C ASP A 140 30.01 17.60 -17.28
N GLU A 141 30.85 18.30 -16.53
CA GLU A 141 31.64 17.74 -15.43
C GLU A 141 30.78 17.10 -14.34
N ILE A 142 29.70 17.78 -13.93
CA ILE A 142 28.77 17.28 -12.91
C ILE A 142 27.96 16.11 -13.46
N LYS A 143 27.54 16.18 -14.73
CA LYS A 143 26.84 15.08 -15.41
C LYS A 143 27.73 13.84 -15.51
N ALA A 144 29.01 14.01 -15.82
CA ALA A 144 29.98 12.93 -15.85
C ALA A 144 30.24 12.33 -14.46
N LEU A 145 30.29 13.16 -13.41
CA LEU A 145 30.40 12.70 -12.03
C LEU A 145 29.18 11.85 -11.65
N ILE A 146 27.96 12.33 -11.94
CA ILE A 146 26.72 11.60 -11.69
C ILE A 146 26.70 10.25 -12.40
N ALA A 147 27.13 10.21 -13.68
CA ALA A 147 27.21 8.96 -14.43
C ALA A 147 28.15 7.95 -13.76
N LYS A 148 29.32 8.41 -13.29
CA LYS A 148 30.27 7.57 -12.53
C LYS A 148 29.67 7.05 -11.22
N VAL A 149 28.96 7.90 -10.47
CA VAL A 149 28.30 7.52 -9.21
C VAL A 149 27.16 6.53 -9.47
N ARG A 150 26.42 6.69 -10.57
CA ARG A 150 25.34 5.78 -10.98
C ARG A 150 25.86 4.38 -11.36
N GLU A 151 27.05 4.31 -11.96
CA GLU A 151 27.67 3.04 -12.30
C GLU A 151 28.21 2.31 -11.07
N LYS A 152 28.92 3.03 -10.19
CA LYS A 152 29.50 2.47 -8.97
C LYS A 152 28.46 2.17 -7.87
N GLY A 153 27.32 2.87 -7.90
CA GLY A 153 26.33 2.83 -6.84
C GLY A 153 26.72 3.74 -5.68
N ILE A 154 25.73 4.45 -5.13
CA ILE A 154 25.96 5.44 -4.07
C ILE A 154 26.50 4.79 -2.78
N GLY A 155 26.12 3.53 -2.51
CA GLY A 155 26.58 2.79 -1.32
C GLY A 155 28.04 2.34 -1.34
N ILE A 156 28.83 2.68 -2.36
CA ILE A 156 30.29 2.42 -2.38
C ILE A 156 31.11 3.70 -2.10
N LEU A 157 30.50 4.90 -2.13
CA LEU A 157 31.20 6.15 -1.79
C LEU A 157 31.18 6.46 -0.27
N GLU A 158 30.42 5.71 0.52
CA GLU A 158 30.34 5.82 1.98
C GLU A 158 30.86 4.52 2.64
N MET A 159 32.06 4.05 2.26
CA MET A 159 32.66 2.85 2.87
C MET A 159 34.14 3.02 3.25
N ASP A 160 34.50 4.22 3.71
CA ASP A 160 35.67 4.46 4.57
C ASP A 160 35.25 5.19 5.87
N GLY A 161 34.01 4.99 6.34
CA GLY A 161 33.47 5.60 7.55
C GLY A 161 32.70 4.57 8.36
N GLU A 162 33.05 4.44 9.62
CA GLU A 162 32.60 3.48 10.62
C GLU A 162 31.09 3.20 10.59
N GLY A 163 30.75 1.92 10.73
CA GLY A 163 29.41 1.54 11.14
C GLY A 163 29.22 1.98 12.59
N ASP A 164 28.37 2.98 12.78
CA ASP A 164 27.71 3.22 14.05
C ASP A 164 26.27 2.70 13.89
N ASP A 165 26.02 1.58 14.57
CA ASP A 165 24.68 1.07 14.85
C ASP A 165 24.07 2.03 15.89
N ASP A 166 23.37 3.07 15.45
CA ASP A 166 22.40 3.75 16.30
C ASP A 166 21.00 3.24 15.96
N ASP A 167 20.61 2.22 16.73
CA ASP A 167 19.23 1.92 17.08
C ASP A 167 18.66 3.13 17.84
N ASP A 168 18.03 4.07 17.13
CA ASP A 168 17.08 5.01 17.73
C ASP A 168 15.66 4.50 17.47
N ASP A 169 15.21 3.68 18.43
CA ASP A 169 13.82 3.52 18.84
C ASP A 169 13.29 4.89 19.29
N ASP A 170 12.62 5.62 18.38
CA ASP A 170 11.68 6.69 18.77
C ASP A 170 10.25 6.20 18.48
N ASP A 171 9.74 5.44 19.46
CA ASP A 171 8.32 5.33 19.78
C ASP A 171 7.83 6.71 20.28
N ASP A 172 7.33 7.54 19.36
CA ASP A 172 6.49 8.69 19.73
C ASP A 172 5.02 8.34 19.44
N ASP A 173 4.43 7.71 20.45
CA ASP A 173 3.01 7.44 20.65
C ASP A 173 2.35 8.74 21.14
N ASP A 174 1.97 9.63 20.22
CA ASP A 174 1.29 10.89 20.56
C ASP A 174 -0.24 10.74 20.45
N ASP A 175 -0.82 10.29 21.56
CA ASP A 175 -2.24 10.12 21.85
C ASP A 175 -2.82 11.48 22.33
N ASP A 176 -3.19 12.38 21.41
CA ASP A 176 -3.88 13.65 21.73
C ASP A 176 -5.42 13.50 21.67
N GLU A 177 -5.98 12.95 22.74
CA GLU A 177 -7.39 13.17 23.12
C GLU A 177 -7.58 14.61 23.64
N GLY A 178 -8.19 15.50 22.85
CA GLY A 178 -8.41 16.84 23.39
C GLY A 178 -9.16 17.89 22.57
N LYS A 179 -10.36 17.62 22.04
CA LYS A 179 -11.29 18.74 21.68
C LYS A 179 -12.65 18.65 22.33
N GLY A 180 -12.65 19.20 23.54
CA GLY A 180 -13.82 19.63 24.29
C GLY A 180 -14.67 20.68 23.56
N LYS A 181 -15.95 20.56 23.86
CA LYS A 181 -17.06 21.46 23.54
C LYS A 181 -16.80 22.87 24.07
N GLY A 182 -17.21 23.90 23.32
CA GLY A 182 -17.24 25.26 23.85
C GLY A 182 -17.89 26.30 22.94
N ALA A 183 -19.14 26.62 23.27
CA ALA A 183 -19.78 27.94 23.16
C ALA A 183 -20.00 28.60 21.77
N SER A 184 -21.21 28.42 21.25
CA SER A 184 -21.89 29.41 20.41
C SER A 184 -22.15 30.69 21.21
N ALA A 185 -21.35 31.74 20.98
CA ALA A 185 -21.70 33.10 21.37
C ALA A 185 -22.70 33.68 20.37
N LYS A 186 -23.90 33.98 20.86
CA LYS A 186 -24.93 34.74 20.13
C LYS A 186 -24.46 36.19 20.01
N LEU A 187 -24.21 36.64 18.78
CA LEU A 187 -24.07 38.07 18.49
C LEU A 187 -25.45 38.73 18.58
N THR A 188 -25.57 39.61 19.56
CA THR A 188 -26.67 40.55 19.76
C THR A 188 -26.72 41.54 18.62
N THR A 189 -27.91 41.69 18.01
CA THR A 189 -28.23 42.76 17.06
C THR A 189 -29.18 43.73 17.77
N ALA A 190 -28.68 44.93 18.06
CA ALA A 190 -29.38 46.18 18.40
C ALA A 190 -28.28 47.25 18.29
N GLU A 191 -28.43 48.44 17.74
CA GLU A 191 -29.55 49.25 17.30
C GLU A 191 -28.89 50.38 16.48
N LEU A 192 -29.49 50.83 15.38
CA LEU A 192 -29.24 52.19 14.88
C LEU A 192 -30.59 52.71 14.37
N GLU A 193 -31.05 53.72 15.09
CA GLU A 193 -32.37 54.32 15.09
C GLU A 193 -32.73 55.06 13.79
N VAL A 194 -34.04 55.23 13.66
CA VAL A 194 -34.79 56.22 12.86
C VAL A 194 -34.51 57.62 13.36
#